data_AF-A0A260RE16-F1
#
_entry.id   AF-A0A260RE16-F1
#
_cell.length_a   1.000
_cell.length_b   1.000
_cell.length_c   1.000
_cell.angle_alpha   90.00
_cell.angle_beta   90.00
_cell.angle_gamma   90.00
#
_symmetry.space_group_name_H-M   'P 1'
#
loop_
_entity.id
_entity.type
_entity.pdbx_description
1 polymer ?
#
loop_
_entity_poly.entity_id
_entity_poly.type
_entity_poly.pdbx_seq_one_letter_code
_entity_poly.pdbx_strand_id
1 'polypeptide(L)'
;MFHTKRILGGAAAFGFACTFAALVPGTASAAPVACTTAPGGADIAALVGGSQCDSSADGASAAAGFGLEGWGSAEAMNNAAALALGLNGGTAVSNGSFGGAPAAIAFGPGAVAQNTAAGLGLSIAVAAPGSTITLTPEGAVCNGAGIAGSFTTLQGCIG
;
A
#
# COMPACT_ATOMS: atom_id res chain seq x y z
N MET A 1 -58.96 27.42 -2.14
CA MET A 1 -59.83 27.10 -3.29
C MET A 1 -58.98 26.26 -4.25
N PHE A 2 -59.21 24.98 -4.56
CA PHE A 2 -60.34 24.06 -4.47
C PHE A 2 -59.80 22.64 -4.15
N HIS A 3 -60.58 21.87 -3.39
CA HIS A 3 -60.52 20.40 -3.29
C HIS A 3 -60.77 19.74 -4.66
N THR A 4 -60.22 18.54 -4.93
CA THR A 4 -60.98 17.44 -5.61
C THR A 4 -60.32 16.05 -5.45
N LYS A 5 -61.00 15.25 -4.61
CA LYS A 5 -61.38 13.82 -4.63
C LYS A 5 -60.40 12.67 -4.98
N ARG A 6 -60.32 11.80 -3.97
CA ARG A 6 -60.09 10.33 -3.92
C ARG A 6 -60.73 9.50 -5.05
N ILE A 7 -60.01 8.47 -5.49
CA ILE A 7 -60.49 7.16 -6.00
C ILE A 7 -59.38 6.15 -5.57
N LEU A 8 -59.45 5.42 -4.46
CA LEU A 8 -60.18 4.18 -4.13
C LEU A 8 -60.26 3.10 -5.23
N GLY A 9 -59.41 2.07 -5.09
CA GLY A 9 -59.52 0.77 -5.77
C GLY A 9 -58.14 0.13 -5.87
N GLY A 10 -57.82 -1.05 -5.36
CA GLY A 10 -58.58 -2.06 -4.63
C GLY A 10 -57.56 -3.11 -4.16
N ALA A 11 -57.85 -3.75 -3.04
CA ALA A 11 -57.00 -4.77 -2.42
C ALA A 11 -57.00 -6.07 -3.24
N ALA A 12 -55.84 -6.71 -3.37
CA ALA A 12 -55.72 -8.17 -3.41
C ALA A 12 -54.30 -8.58 -2.99
N ALA A 13 -54.24 -9.43 -1.97
CA ALA A 13 -53.05 -9.95 -1.31
C ALA A 13 -52.39 -11.09 -2.10
N PHE A 14 -51.32 -11.60 -1.50
CA PHE A 14 -50.59 -12.86 -1.76
C PHE A 14 -49.36 -12.78 -2.66
N GLY A 15 -48.20 -12.88 -2.01
CA GLY A 15 -46.92 -13.06 -2.67
C GLY A 15 -45.72 -12.97 -1.73
N PHE A 16 -45.75 -13.65 -0.58
CA PHE A 16 -44.52 -13.99 0.14
C PHE A 16 -43.76 -15.02 -0.72
N ALA A 17 -42.88 -14.56 -1.59
CA ALA A 17 -41.91 -15.39 -2.26
C ALA A 17 -40.53 -14.77 -2.09
N CYS A 18 -39.74 -15.44 -1.27
CA CYS A 18 -38.35 -15.21 -0.97
C CYS A 18 -37.53 -14.79 -2.19
N THR A 19 -37.09 -13.53 -2.21
CA THR A 19 -35.85 -13.15 -2.90
C THR A 19 -34.98 -12.39 -1.93
N PHE A 20 -34.45 -13.12 -0.94
CA PHE A 20 -33.11 -12.83 -0.46
C PHE A 20 -32.16 -13.09 -1.63
N ALA A 21 -32.06 -12.12 -2.53
CA ALA A 21 -30.94 -12.04 -3.46
C ALA A 21 -29.71 -11.91 -2.57
N ALA A 22 -29.00 -13.02 -2.42
CA ALA A 22 -27.77 -13.12 -1.67
C ALA A 22 -26.88 -11.94 -2.03
N LEU A 23 -26.65 -11.05 -1.06
CA LEU A 23 -25.46 -10.21 -1.02
C LEU A 23 -24.28 -11.17 -0.84
N VAL A 24 -23.90 -11.86 -1.92
CA VAL A 24 -22.60 -12.50 -1.99
C VAL A 24 -21.61 -11.34 -2.05
N PRO A 25 -20.73 -11.16 -1.05
CA PRO A 25 -19.65 -10.19 -1.20
C PRO A 25 -18.83 -10.64 -2.41
N GLY A 26 -18.93 -9.88 -3.50
CA GLY A 26 -18.02 -10.07 -4.63
C GLY A 26 -16.62 -9.89 -4.09
N THR A 27 -15.79 -10.92 -4.22
CA THR A 27 -14.36 -10.78 -4.01
C THR A 27 -13.86 -9.78 -5.05
N ALA A 28 -13.68 -8.52 -4.65
CA ALA A 28 -12.99 -7.54 -5.47
C ALA A 28 -11.55 -8.05 -5.61
N SER A 29 -11.26 -8.72 -6.72
CA SER A 29 -9.89 -9.08 -7.06
C SER A 29 -9.26 -7.84 -7.67
N ALA A 30 -8.61 -7.03 -6.84
CA ALA A 30 -7.76 -5.99 -7.38
C ALA A 30 -6.52 -6.63 -7.99
N ALA A 31 -6.26 -6.32 -9.25
CA ALA A 31 -5.03 -6.75 -9.89
C ALA A 31 -3.83 -6.12 -9.15
N PRO A 32 -2.80 -6.93 -8.81
CA PRO A 32 -1.53 -6.38 -8.36
C PRO A 32 -0.99 -5.43 -9.43
N VAL A 33 -0.56 -4.24 -9.02
CA VAL A 33 0.20 -3.33 -9.88
C VAL A 33 1.66 -3.35 -9.43
N ALA A 34 2.56 -3.50 -10.40
CA ALA A 34 3.99 -3.61 -10.17
C ALA A 34 4.74 -2.63 -11.07
N CYS A 35 5.62 -1.86 -10.46
CA CYS A 35 6.50 -0.91 -11.11
C CYS A 35 7.93 -1.33 -10.76
N THR A 36 8.73 -1.70 -11.75
CA THR A 36 10.11 -2.13 -11.53
C THR A 36 11.03 -1.37 -12.46
N THR A 37 11.94 -0.58 -11.89
CA THR A 37 12.93 0.19 -12.63
C THR A 37 14.28 -0.50 -12.47
N ALA A 38 14.76 -1.09 -13.55
CA ALA A 38 16.11 -1.65 -13.64
C ALA A 38 17.16 -0.52 -13.77
N PRO A 39 18.46 -0.79 -13.57
CA PRO A 39 19.51 0.20 -13.77
C PRO A 39 19.45 0.81 -15.18
N GLY A 40 19.32 2.14 -15.24
CA GLY A 40 19.17 2.87 -16.51
C GLY A 40 17.79 2.78 -17.16
N GLY A 41 16.80 2.22 -16.46
CA GLY A 41 15.41 2.24 -16.83
C GLY A 41 14.78 3.63 -16.67
N ALA A 42 13.61 3.83 -17.26
CA ALA A 42 12.81 5.03 -17.04
C ALA A 42 11.92 4.86 -15.79
N ASP A 43 11.59 5.97 -15.16
CA ASP A 43 10.66 6.00 -14.02
C ASP A 43 9.29 5.43 -14.43
N ILE A 44 8.71 4.62 -13.55
CA ILE A 44 7.44 3.94 -13.81
C ILE A 44 6.49 4.25 -12.68
N ALA A 45 5.33 4.80 -13.03
CA ALA A 45 4.20 4.94 -12.12
C ALA A 45 2.95 4.35 -12.77
N ALA A 46 2.16 3.63 -11.99
CA ALA A 46 0.92 3.05 -12.46
C ALA A 46 -0.15 3.06 -11.36
N LEU A 47 -1.40 3.27 -11.77
CA LEU A 47 -2.58 3.24 -10.92
C LEU A 47 -3.64 2.38 -11.61
N VAL A 48 -4.04 1.28 -10.96
CA VAL A 48 -5.06 0.36 -11.48
C VAL A 48 -6.06 0.09 -10.36
N GLY A 49 -7.26 0.67 -10.46
CA GLY A 49 -8.26 0.59 -9.41
C GLY A 49 -7.75 1.25 -8.12
N GLY A 50 -7.74 0.49 -7.01
CA GLY A 50 -7.20 0.94 -5.72
C GLY A 50 -5.70 0.62 -5.51
N SER A 51 -5.04 0.02 -6.50
CA SER A 51 -3.62 -0.35 -6.43
C SER A 51 -2.76 0.71 -7.13
N GLN A 52 -1.75 1.24 -6.43
CA GLN A 52 -0.77 2.18 -6.98
C GLN A 52 0.66 1.67 -6.81
N CYS A 53 1.50 1.89 -7.81
CA CYS A 53 2.94 1.75 -7.67
C CYS A 53 3.69 2.92 -8.27
N ASP A 54 4.88 3.16 -7.73
CA ASP A 54 5.86 4.12 -8.20
C ASP A 54 7.27 3.53 -8.03
N SER A 55 8.11 3.69 -9.05
CA SER A 55 9.47 3.16 -9.08
C SER A 55 10.39 4.11 -9.85
N SER A 56 11.41 4.62 -9.17
CA SER A 56 12.44 5.51 -9.71
C SER A 56 13.83 4.96 -9.39
N ALA A 57 14.71 4.92 -10.39
CA ALA A 57 16.09 4.50 -10.17
C ALA A 57 17.07 5.17 -11.12
N ASP A 58 18.26 5.50 -10.63
CA ASP A 58 19.33 6.02 -11.48
C ASP A 58 20.00 4.94 -12.36
N GLY A 59 21.00 5.35 -13.16
CA GLY A 59 21.71 4.47 -14.08
C GLY A 59 22.40 3.26 -13.46
N ALA A 60 22.63 3.26 -12.15
CA ALA A 60 23.35 2.20 -11.42
C ALA A 60 22.49 1.53 -10.32
N SER A 61 21.23 1.92 -10.19
CA SER A 61 20.36 1.53 -9.07
C SER A 61 19.15 0.75 -9.56
N ALA A 62 18.44 0.06 -8.66
CA ALA A 62 17.23 -0.66 -8.99
C ALA A 62 16.11 -0.38 -7.98
N ALA A 63 14.90 -0.15 -8.46
CA ALA A 63 13.74 0.09 -7.60
C ALA A 63 12.57 -0.82 -8.00
N ALA A 64 11.76 -1.19 -7.01
CA ALA A 64 10.56 -1.97 -7.21
C ALA A 64 9.45 -1.52 -6.25
N GLY A 65 8.40 -0.94 -6.79
CA GLY A 65 7.18 -0.57 -6.09
C GLY A 65 6.03 -1.50 -6.46
N PHE A 66 5.29 -1.97 -5.46
CA PHE A 66 4.15 -2.86 -5.64
C PHE A 66 2.94 -2.38 -4.84
N GLY A 67 1.79 -2.32 -5.50
CA GLY A 67 0.50 -2.04 -4.88
C GLY A 67 -0.47 -3.21 -5.09
N LEU A 68 -1.05 -3.71 -4.00
CA LEU A 68 -2.16 -4.67 -4.03
C LEU A 68 -3.30 -4.10 -3.19
N GLU A 69 -4.20 -3.35 -3.81
CA GLU A 69 -5.18 -2.48 -3.12
C GLU A 69 -4.55 -1.46 -2.19
N GLY A 70 -3.28 -1.14 -2.41
CA GLY A 70 -2.51 -0.19 -1.62
C GLY A 70 -1.48 0.51 -2.50
N TRP A 71 -0.54 1.18 -1.87
CA TRP A 71 0.48 1.95 -2.57
C TRP A 71 1.89 1.52 -2.17
N GLY A 72 2.73 1.20 -3.16
CA GLY A 72 4.17 1.00 -2.98
C GLY A 72 4.97 1.98 -3.84
N SER A 73 5.75 2.86 -3.22
CA SER A 73 6.70 3.76 -3.91
C SER A 73 8.14 3.43 -3.51
N ALA A 74 8.97 3.16 -4.51
CA ALA A 74 10.38 2.83 -4.31
C ALA A 74 11.28 3.77 -5.12
N GLU A 75 12.29 4.34 -4.48
CA GLU A 75 13.28 5.18 -5.12
C GLU A 75 14.70 4.75 -4.73
N ALA A 76 15.57 4.58 -5.72
CA ALA A 76 16.94 4.12 -5.52
C ALA A 76 17.96 4.99 -6.28
N MET A 77 18.93 5.55 -5.54
CA MET A 77 19.99 6.38 -6.11
C MET A 77 21.39 5.95 -5.62
N ASN A 78 22.43 6.30 -6.38
CA ASN A 78 23.83 6.09 -6.06
C ASN A 78 24.17 4.61 -5.74
N ASN A 79 23.89 3.70 -6.68
CA ASN A 79 24.09 2.25 -6.57
C ASN A 79 23.20 1.56 -5.51
N ALA A 80 22.04 2.12 -5.22
CA ALA A 80 21.10 1.58 -4.23
C ALA A 80 20.12 0.58 -4.83
N ALA A 81 19.41 -0.13 -3.94
CA ALA A 81 18.24 -0.92 -4.30
C ALA A 81 17.06 -0.51 -3.41
N ALA A 82 15.84 -0.37 -3.91
CA ALA A 82 14.69 -0.04 -3.06
C ALA A 82 13.50 -0.94 -3.35
N LEU A 83 12.80 -1.39 -2.30
CA LEU A 83 11.61 -2.22 -2.40
C LEU A 83 10.47 -1.68 -1.55
N ALA A 84 9.31 -1.42 -2.15
CA ALA A 84 8.11 -0.99 -1.44
C ALA A 84 6.90 -1.86 -1.79
N LEU A 85 6.20 -2.34 -0.77
CA LEU A 85 5.06 -3.26 -0.88
C LEU A 85 3.88 -2.73 -0.06
N GLY A 86 2.90 -2.11 -0.73
CA GLY A 86 1.64 -1.68 -0.12
C GLY A 86 0.53 -2.72 -0.35
N LEU A 87 0.04 -3.33 0.72
CA LEU A 87 -0.89 -4.46 0.68
C LEU A 87 -2.20 -4.12 1.39
N ASN A 88 -3.34 -4.46 0.78
CA ASN A 88 -4.69 -4.36 1.35
C ASN A 88 -5.00 -2.99 1.98
N GLY A 89 -4.70 -1.89 1.29
CA GLY A 89 -4.88 -0.51 1.77
C GLY A 89 -3.66 0.09 2.45
N GLY A 90 -2.57 -0.67 2.58
CA GLY A 90 -1.31 -0.21 3.16
C GLY A 90 -0.53 0.71 2.22
N THR A 91 0.25 1.61 2.81
CA THR A 91 1.17 2.51 2.11
C THR A 91 2.61 2.21 2.49
N ALA A 92 3.43 1.83 1.52
CA ALA A 92 4.84 1.56 1.69
C ALA A 92 5.69 2.52 0.86
N VAL A 93 6.70 3.12 1.50
CA VAL A 93 7.63 4.05 0.86
C VAL A 93 9.05 3.64 1.20
N SER A 94 9.89 3.43 0.18
CA SER A 94 11.26 2.97 0.34
C SER A 94 12.23 3.86 -0.43
N ASN A 95 13.20 4.46 0.24
CA ASN A 95 14.18 5.39 -0.36
C ASN A 95 15.61 4.96 -0.05
N GLY A 96 16.31 4.44 -1.05
CA GLY A 96 17.69 3.97 -0.95
C GLY A 96 18.68 4.96 -1.55
N SER A 97 19.79 5.20 -0.87
CA SER A 97 20.91 6.00 -1.40
C SER A 97 22.26 5.44 -0.95
N PHE A 98 23.29 5.69 -1.76
CA PHE A 98 24.70 5.34 -1.47
C PHE A 98 24.91 3.84 -1.17
N GLY A 99 24.30 2.98 -2.00
CA GLY A 99 24.33 1.53 -1.83
C GLY A 99 23.45 0.97 -0.71
N GLY A 100 22.53 1.79 -0.20
CA GLY A 100 21.47 1.35 0.71
C GLY A 100 20.47 0.45 0.00
N ALA A 101 19.97 -0.54 0.73
CA ALA A 101 18.97 -1.47 0.25
C ALA A 101 17.75 -1.54 1.18
N PRO A 102 16.92 -0.48 1.27
CA PRO A 102 15.73 -0.49 2.09
C PRO A 102 14.59 -1.30 1.48
N ALA A 103 13.84 -1.95 2.36
CA ALA A 103 12.56 -2.58 2.08
C ALA A 103 11.48 -2.01 3.01
N ALA A 104 10.35 -1.57 2.46
CA ALA A 104 9.18 -1.12 3.20
C ALA A 104 7.98 -2.01 2.85
N ILE A 105 7.27 -2.51 3.86
CA ILE A 105 6.12 -3.40 3.68
C ILE A 105 4.99 -2.93 4.60
N ALA A 106 3.85 -2.55 4.03
CA ALA A 106 2.69 -2.10 4.80
C ALA A 106 1.50 -3.04 4.54
N PHE A 107 0.97 -3.61 5.62
CA PHE A 107 -0.14 -4.56 5.58
C PHE A 107 -1.41 -3.95 6.13
N GLY A 108 -2.44 -3.82 5.29
CA GLY A 108 -3.79 -3.49 5.73
C GLY A 108 -4.10 -1.99 5.80
N PRO A 109 -5.36 -1.65 6.11
CA PRO A 109 -5.84 -0.28 6.10
C PRO A 109 -5.14 0.57 7.16
N GLY A 110 -4.69 1.77 6.76
CA GLY A 110 -4.00 2.71 7.65
C GLY A 110 -2.59 2.29 8.05
N ALA A 111 -2.07 1.17 7.52
CA ALA A 111 -0.68 0.79 7.71
C ALA A 111 0.24 1.68 6.87
N VAL A 112 1.26 2.24 7.50
CA VAL A 112 2.28 3.06 6.83
C VAL A 112 3.66 2.51 7.19
N ALA A 113 4.40 2.05 6.19
CA ALA A 113 5.80 1.65 6.34
C ALA A 113 6.68 2.59 5.53
N GLN A 114 7.56 3.31 6.19
CA GLN A 114 8.54 4.17 5.56
C GLN A 114 9.94 3.68 5.91
N ASN A 115 10.78 3.49 4.90
CA ASN A 115 12.16 3.07 5.10
C ASN A 115 13.11 3.88 4.21
N THR A 116 13.93 4.70 4.85
CA THR A 116 15.00 5.45 4.20
C THR A 116 16.34 4.90 4.67
N ALA A 117 17.20 4.51 3.74
CA ALA A 117 18.56 4.10 4.05
C ALA A 117 19.57 4.91 3.24
N ALA A 118 20.57 5.43 3.94
CA ALA A 118 21.71 6.12 3.37
C ALA A 118 23.00 5.40 3.80
N GLY A 119 23.66 4.75 2.85
CA GLY A 119 24.89 3.99 3.06
C GLY A 119 24.74 2.49 2.88
N LEU A 120 25.87 1.79 2.83
CA LEU A 120 25.90 0.36 2.52
C LEU A 120 25.17 -0.46 3.57
N GLY A 121 24.16 -1.20 3.13
CA GLY A 121 23.51 -2.24 3.91
C GLY A 121 22.02 -2.34 3.71
N LEU A 122 21.45 -3.37 4.33
CA LEU A 122 20.04 -3.68 4.24
C LEU A 122 19.30 -2.97 5.38
N SER A 123 18.07 -2.55 5.10
CA SER A 123 17.14 -2.12 6.14
C SER A 123 15.74 -2.59 5.80
N ILE A 124 14.91 -2.81 6.81
CA ILE A 124 13.54 -3.28 6.64
C ILE A 124 12.60 -2.56 7.60
N ALA A 125 11.42 -2.18 7.10
CA ALA A 125 10.31 -1.67 7.90
C ALA A 125 9.03 -2.41 7.50
N VAL A 126 8.33 -2.96 8.50
CA VAL A 126 7.11 -3.75 8.31
C VAL A 126 6.01 -3.23 9.22
N ALA A 127 4.97 -2.65 8.64
CA ALA A 127 3.80 -2.14 9.35
C ALA A 127 2.62 -3.11 9.25
N ALA A 128 2.03 -3.45 10.39
CA ALA A 128 0.76 -4.15 10.48
C ALA A 128 -0.44 -3.17 10.33
N PRO A 129 -1.69 -3.67 10.28
CA PRO A 129 -2.86 -2.83 10.10
C PRO A 129 -2.99 -1.74 11.17
N GLY A 130 -3.20 -0.49 10.73
CA GLY A 130 -3.33 0.68 11.61
C GLY A 130 -2.03 1.13 12.31
N SER A 131 -0.86 0.58 11.95
CA SER A 131 0.41 1.00 12.52
C SER A 131 1.22 1.90 11.57
N THR A 132 2.12 2.68 12.14
CA THR A 132 3.06 3.53 11.39
C THR A 132 4.47 3.18 11.83
N ILE A 133 5.24 2.62 10.90
CA ILE A 133 6.61 2.20 11.13
C ILE A 133 7.50 3.06 10.24
N THR A 134 8.45 3.74 10.85
CA THR A 134 9.38 4.63 10.16
C THR A 134 10.80 4.25 10.53
N LEU A 135 11.60 3.96 9.52
CA LEU A 135 13.03 3.72 9.64
C LEU A 135 13.78 4.76 8.82
N THR A 136 14.68 5.47 9.47
CA THR A 136 15.51 6.51 8.89
C THR A 136 16.95 6.31 9.33
N PRO A 137 17.93 6.96 8.68
CA PRO A 137 19.32 6.93 9.15
C PRO A 137 19.48 7.44 10.59
N GLU A 138 18.57 8.29 11.06
CA GLU A 138 18.60 8.87 12.41
C GLU A 138 18.00 7.94 13.48
N GLY A 139 17.10 7.02 13.08
CA GLY A 139 16.46 6.12 14.04
C GLY A 139 15.26 5.34 13.49
N ALA A 140 14.80 4.40 14.32
CA ALA A 140 13.63 3.56 14.08
C ALA A 140 12.49 3.95 15.05
N VAL A 141 11.29 4.17 14.51
CA VAL A 141 10.08 4.49 15.27
C VAL A 141 8.97 3.53 14.87
N CYS A 142 8.44 2.79 15.85
CA CYS A 142 7.33 1.87 15.68
C CYS A 142 6.13 2.41 16.48
N ASN A 143 5.11 2.89 15.78
CA ASN A 143 3.84 3.28 16.39
C ASN A 143 2.78 2.22 16.08
N GLY A 144 2.59 1.29 17.02
CA GLY A 144 1.73 0.13 16.87
C GLY A 144 2.47 -1.11 16.36
N ALA A 145 1.70 -2.15 16.03
CA ALA A 145 2.23 -3.47 15.69
C ALA A 145 3.14 -3.43 14.45
N GLY A 146 4.39 -3.87 14.59
CA GLY A 146 5.33 -3.88 13.48
C GLY A 146 6.79 -4.03 13.90
N ILE A 147 7.67 -4.10 12.90
CA ILE A 147 9.11 -4.19 13.11
C ILE A 147 9.85 -3.26 12.17
N ALA A 148 10.95 -2.69 12.65
CA ALA A 148 11.94 -2.06 11.79
C ALA A 148 13.35 -2.43 12.24
N GLY A 149 14.27 -2.52 11.29
CA GLY A 149 15.67 -2.83 11.55
C GLY A 149 16.59 -2.37 10.44
N SER A 150 17.74 -1.82 10.81
CA SER A 150 18.82 -1.44 9.91
C SER A 150 20.09 -2.18 10.29
N PHE A 151 20.67 -2.90 9.33
CA PHE A 151 21.95 -3.58 9.53
C PHE A 151 23.13 -2.60 9.47
N THR A 152 22.94 -1.42 8.88
CA THR A 152 23.96 -0.37 8.77
C THR A 152 24.07 0.44 10.05
N THR A 153 22.94 0.84 10.64
CA THR A 153 22.92 1.65 11.87
C THR A 153 22.79 0.81 13.13
N LEU A 154 22.52 -0.50 13.00
CA LEU A 154 22.23 -1.40 14.11
C LEU A 154 21.03 -0.96 14.97
N GLN A 155 20.18 -0.10 14.41
CA GLN A 155 18.97 0.39 15.06
C GLN A 155 17.77 -0.45 14.64
N GLY A 156 16.79 -0.54 15.53
CA GLY A 156 15.53 -1.18 15.24
C GLY A 156 14.48 -0.84 16.27
N CYS A 157 13.24 -1.17 15.94
CA CYS A 157 12.12 -1.09 16.86
C CYS A 157 11.19 -2.27 16.64
N ILE A 158 10.46 -2.61 17.71
CA ILE A 158 9.41 -3.63 17.71
C ILE A 158 8.24 -3.00 18.46
N GLY A 159 7.05 -3.07 17.88
CA GLY A 159 5.81 -2.54 18.44
C GLY A 159 4.65 -3.52 18.30
#